data_AF-A0A9Q1D949-F1
#
_entry.id   AF-A0A9Q1D949-F1
#
_cell.length_a   1.000
_cell.length_b   1.000
_cell.length_c   1.000
_cell.angle_alpha   90.00
_cell.angle_beta   90.00
_cell.angle_gamma   90.00
#
_symmetry.space_group_name_H-M   'P 1'
#
loop_
_entity.id
_entity.type
_entity.pdbx_description
1 polymer ?
#
loop_
_entity_poly.entity_id
_entity_poly.type
_entity_poly.pdbx_seq_one_letter_code
_entity_poly.pdbx_strand_id
1 'polypeptide(L)'
;MRPLRLLNMAASIAPIRSSTLYSRVFQPCCRTKFRAYRKSGIQRRHFHLTDASYAATVISGTELARQIHREIQRDVEELVSQGNKRPHLSVIRVGNDPASRSYVRNKTKAATALGICSEMLVRPASVSQEELLEMIDTLNRDWRVSGLLVQLPLPEHINERAVCNAIAPEKDVDGFHIVNIGKLCLDQRSMVPATPAAVWEIIRRTGIQTVGRNVLVAGRSKNVGMPIAMLLHTDRRHERPGGDATVTIAHRCTPKEQLKELTCLADIVIAAAGVPNLITADMVKPGAAVIDVGISRIQDQTGTVRLIGDVDFEGVKTKAGFITPVPGGVGPMTVAMSALCCYKCQAETRHSTEHSLDGETSEKTPPNADMHPQHSAIFALTLVTIMCSTPAKSTESTQDLFPSAEPTQDQFRSAGSVQTPRVLMLLGPCSGTDKDFCLNGQCGFHPDLKKPTCTCPPNYRGERCEHMLLDSHSDGNREKYIAIGGGVALLLCSIAAAVYCCLKKRCEREKPYQIYNPALAI
;
A
#
# COMPACT_ATOMS: atom_id res chain seq x y z
N MET A 1 26.05 57.68 -2.16
CA MET A 1 27.41 57.69 -2.74
C MET A 1 28.42 57.32 -1.67
N ARG A 2 29.44 56.54 -2.08
CA ARG A 2 30.60 56.00 -1.34
C ARG A 2 30.43 54.63 -0.63
N PRO A 3 31.21 53.61 -1.05
CA PRO A 3 31.23 52.26 -0.50
C PRO A 3 32.49 51.95 0.36
N LEU A 4 32.36 50.82 1.06
CA LEU A 4 33.30 49.78 1.51
C LEU A 4 34.82 49.94 1.38
N ARG A 5 35.52 49.53 2.46
CA ARG A 5 36.91 49.07 2.51
C ARG A 5 37.04 47.77 3.35
N LEU A 6 37.69 46.76 2.73
CA LEU A 6 38.79 45.88 3.22
C LEU A 6 38.72 45.24 4.62
N LEU A 7 38.94 43.91 4.72
CA LEU A 7 40.24 43.31 5.09
C LEU A 7 40.31 41.77 4.93
N ASN A 8 41.55 41.28 4.78
CA ASN A 8 42.06 39.93 4.47
C ASN A 8 42.19 38.95 5.67
N MET A 9 42.37 37.65 5.40
CA MET A 9 43.48 36.72 5.83
C MET A 9 43.24 35.32 5.17
N ALA A 10 44.06 34.79 4.24
CA ALA A 10 45.36 34.07 4.32
C ALA A 10 45.30 32.77 5.18
N ALA A 11 45.89 31.59 4.90
CA ALA A 11 46.90 31.07 3.96
C ALA A 11 46.78 29.52 3.87
N SER A 12 47.24 28.80 2.82
CA SER A 12 48.60 28.26 2.74
C SER A 12 48.97 27.74 1.35
N ILE A 13 50.26 27.88 1.03
CA ILE A 13 51.02 27.65 -0.21
C ILE A 13 51.93 26.41 0.07
N ALA A 14 52.29 25.52 -0.87
CA ALA A 14 53.54 25.54 -1.68
C ALA A 14 54.07 24.07 -1.96
N PRO A 15 55.20 23.80 -2.70
CA PRO A 15 55.28 23.78 -4.18
C PRO A 15 56.36 22.83 -4.85
N ILE A 16 56.51 22.90 -6.20
CA ILE A 16 57.74 22.91 -7.09
C ILE A 16 58.72 21.70 -7.24
N ARG A 17 59.08 21.37 -8.51
CA ARG A 17 60.45 21.40 -9.18
C ARG A 17 60.38 20.90 -10.65
N SER A 18 60.71 21.70 -11.69
CA SER A 18 62.03 22.03 -12.34
C SER A 18 62.60 20.85 -13.19
N SER A 19 63.18 20.91 -14.40
CA SER A 19 64.04 21.89 -15.16
C SER A 19 64.30 21.34 -16.60
N THR A 20 64.23 22.09 -17.72
CA THR A 20 65.27 22.82 -18.54
C THR A 20 65.93 22.05 -19.73
N LEU A 21 66.24 22.80 -20.82
CA LEU A 21 67.21 22.59 -21.96
C LEU A 21 66.67 22.02 -23.29
N TYR A 22 67.20 22.31 -24.50
CA TYR A 22 67.76 23.51 -25.17
C TYR A 22 67.83 23.16 -26.70
N SER A 23 67.37 24.07 -27.57
CA SER A 23 67.74 24.36 -28.99
C SER A 23 68.01 23.28 -30.08
N ARG A 24 67.37 23.42 -31.26
CA ARG A 24 67.95 23.89 -32.58
C ARG A 24 67.03 23.54 -33.79
N VAL A 25 66.49 24.55 -34.48
CA VAL A 25 66.77 25.00 -35.88
C VAL A 25 66.47 23.97 -36.99
N PHE A 26 65.45 24.24 -37.83
CA PHE A 26 65.57 24.49 -39.29
C PHE A 26 64.19 24.78 -39.93
N GLN A 27 64.06 25.93 -40.59
CA GLN A 27 63.06 26.29 -41.60
C GLN A 27 63.79 26.31 -42.96
N PRO A 28 63.13 26.08 -44.12
CA PRO A 28 62.47 27.18 -44.86
C PRO A 28 61.15 26.77 -45.58
N CYS A 29 60.08 27.57 -45.51
CA CYS A 29 59.71 28.70 -46.38
C CYS A 29 59.08 28.29 -47.73
N CYS A 30 57.77 28.52 -47.90
CA CYS A 30 57.25 29.23 -49.07
C CYS A 30 55.81 29.76 -48.88
N ARG A 31 55.54 30.86 -49.58
CA ARG A 31 54.52 31.90 -49.39
C ARG A 31 53.13 31.60 -50.01
N THR A 32 52.11 32.20 -49.38
CA THR A 32 50.91 32.86 -49.96
C THR A 32 49.88 32.04 -50.74
N LYS A 33 48.59 32.09 -50.35
CA LYS A 33 47.59 33.12 -50.74
C LYS A 33 46.24 32.81 -50.08
N PHE A 34 45.60 33.85 -49.53
CA PHE A 34 44.20 33.87 -49.12
C PHE A 34 43.28 33.55 -50.31
N ARG A 35 42.33 32.62 -50.13
CA ARG A 35 41.19 32.45 -51.05
C ARG A 35 39.92 32.21 -50.23
N ALA A 36 39.00 33.17 -50.33
CA ALA A 36 37.69 33.12 -49.71
C ALA A 36 36.90 31.89 -50.16
N TYR A 37 36.38 31.12 -49.21
CA TYR A 37 35.50 29.98 -49.49
C TYR A 37 34.04 30.42 -49.33
N ARG A 38 33.32 30.40 -50.47
CA ARG A 38 31.87 30.64 -50.57
C ARG A 38 31.10 29.48 -49.93
N LYS A 39 29.97 29.83 -49.30
CA LYS A 39 28.90 28.95 -48.81
C LYS A 39 28.52 27.88 -49.84
N SER A 40 28.53 26.61 -49.44
CA SER A 40 27.77 25.53 -50.08
C SER A 40 26.83 24.93 -49.02
N GLY A 41 25.53 25.13 -49.23
CA GLY A 41 24.48 24.61 -48.35
C GLY A 41 24.46 23.09 -48.34
N ILE A 42 24.50 22.52 -47.13
CA ILE A 42 24.25 21.11 -46.91
C ILE A 42 22.73 20.92 -46.92
N GLN A 43 22.20 20.41 -48.03
CA GLN A 43 20.85 19.85 -48.08
C GLN A 43 20.80 18.69 -47.07
N ARG A 44 20.12 18.90 -45.94
CA ARG A 44 19.68 17.82 -45.07
C ARG A 44 18.65 17.01 -45.86
N ARG A 45 19.05 15.83 -46.33
CA ARG A 45 18.10 14.82 -46.81
C ARG A 45 17.22 14.43 -45.62
N HIS A 46 15.97 14.91 -45.63
CA HIS A 46 14.92 14.38 -44.78
C HIS A 46 14.72 12.93 -45.20
N PHE A 47 15.17 11.99 -44.38
CA PHE A 47 14.65 10.63 -44.43
C PHE A 47 13.18 10.75 -44.07
N HIS A 48 12.31 10.59 -45.08
CA HIS A 48 10.92 10.25 -44.84
C HIS A 48 10.92 8.92 -44.10
N LEU A 49 10.79 8.98 -42.77
CA LEU A 49 10.19 7.88 -42.03
C LEU A 49 8.82 7.69 -42.67
N THR A 50 8.64 6.59 -43.38
CA THR A 50 7.31 6.16 -43.81
C THR A 50 6.47 6.08 -42.56
N ASP A 51 5.50 6.99 -42.47
CA ASP A 51 4.49 7.05 -41.41
C ASP A 51 3.61 5.81 -41.59
N ALA A 52 4.10 4.68 -41.09
CA ALA A 52 3.32 3.47 -41.04
C ALA A 52 2.12 3.80 -40.15
N SER A 53 0.95 3.96 -40.77
CA SER A 53 -0.30 4.21 -40.07
C SER A 53 -0.63 2.97 -39.23
N TYR A 54 -0.08 2.89 -38.03
CA TYR A 54 -0.46 1.87 -37.09
C TYR A 54 -1.81 2.28 -36.52
N ALA A 55 -2.88 1.69 -37.08
CA ALA A 55 -4.17 1.71 -36.43
C ALA A 55 -4.00 1.11 -35.02
N ALA A 56 -4.49 1.82 -34.00
CA ALA A 56 -4.33 1.42 -32.62
C ALA A 56 -4.89 0.02 -32.37
N THR A 57 -4.20 -0.77 -31.54
CA THR A 57 -4.74 -2.01 -31.02
C THR A 57 -5.88 -1.67 -30.06
N VAL A 58 -7.11 -2.07 -30.41
CA VAL A 58 -8.28 -1.85 -29.57
C VAL A 58 -8.30 -2.91 -28.46
N ILE A 59 -8.12 -2.49 -27.21
CA ILE A 59 -8.11 -3.39 -26.06
C ILE A 59 -9.54 -3.72 -25.66
N SER A 60 -9.93 -4.98 -25.85
CA SER A 60 -11.23 -5.49 -25.38
C SER A 60 -11.19 -5.79 -23.88
N GLY A 61 -11.62 -4.83 -23.07
CA GLY A 61 -11.78 -5.05 -21.63
C GLY A 61 -12.86 -6.09 -21.31
N THR A 62 -13.85 -6.27 -22.19
CA THR A 62 -14.82 -7.38 -22.09
C THR A 62 -14.14 -8.75 -22.18
N GLU A 63 -13.14 -8.91 -23.07
CA GLU A 63 -12.40 -10.17 -23.19
C GLU A 63 -11.54 -10.42 -21.94
N LEU A 64 -10.79 -9.40 -21.52
CA LEU A 64 -9.95 -9.48 -20.33
C LEU A 64 -10.79 -9.78 -19.07
N ALA A 65 -11.96 -9.14 -18.93
CA ALA A 65 -12.88 -9.41 -17.83
C ALA A 65 -13.36 -10.86 -17.84
N ARG A 66 -13.61 -11.46 -19.02
CA ARG A 66 -13.99 -12.88 -19.12
C ARG A 66 -12.86 -13.83 -18.70
N GLN A 67 -11.60 -13.45 -18.93
CA GLN A 67 -10.46 -14.23 -18.43
C GLN A 67 -10.41 -14.19 -16.90
N ILE A 68 -10.50 -12.99 -16.31
CA ILE A 68 -10.52 -12.80 -14.86
C ILE A 68 -11.71 -13.52 -14.22
N HIS A 69 -12.89 -13.47 -14.84
CA HIS A 69 -14.05 -14.22 -14.37
C HIS A 69 -13.79 -15.72 -14.28
N ARG A 70 -13.13 -16.31 -15.29
CA ARG A 70 -12.78 -17.74 -15.25
C ARG A 70 -11.78 -18.06 -14.15
N GLU A 71 -10.81 -17.19 -13.93
CA GLU A 71 -9.83 -17.32 -12.84
C GLU A 71 -10.54 -17.27 -11.47
N ILE A 72 -11.38 -16.26 -11.22
CA ILE A 72 -12.14 -16.12 -9.97
C ILE A 72 -13.05 -17.33 -9.75
N GLN A 73 -13.79 -17.77 -10.77
CA GLN A 73 -14.71 -18.89 -10.63
C GLN A 73 -13.96 -20.16 -10.20
N ARG A 74 -12.83 -20.46 -10.84
CA ARG A 74 -11.98 -21.60 -10.47
C ARG A 74 -11.49 -21.46 -9.03
N ASP A 75 -11.00 -20.29 -8.66
CA ASP A 75 -10.45 -20.04 -7.32
C ASP A 75 -11.55 -20.15 -6.24
N VAL A 76 -12.79 -19.72 -6.53
CA VAL A 76 -13.97 -19.91 -5.65
C VAL A 76 -14.38 -21.37 -5.54
N GLU A 77 -14.36 -22.13 -6.64
CA GLU A 77 -14.66 -23.56 -6.63
C GLU A 77 -13.62 -24.34 -5.80
N GLU A 78 -12.34 -24.03 -5.97
CA GLU A 78 -11.25 -24.59 -5.17
C GLU A 78 -11.44 -24.27 -3.68
N LEU A 79 -11.71 -23.00 -3.36
CA LEU A 79 -11.98 -22.54 -1.99
C LEU A 79 -13.07 -23.38 -1.30
N VAL A 80 -14.17 -23.64 -2.00
CA VAL A 80 -15.31 -24.41 -1.50
C VAL A 80 -14.97 -25.89 -1.39
N SER A 81 -14.22 -26.44 -2.35
CA SER A 81 -13.79 -27.85 -2.33
C SER A 81 -12.89 -28.17 -1.12
N GLN A 82 -12.16 -27.17 -0.62
CA GLN A 82 -11.36 -27.25 0.61
C GLN A 82 -12.22 -27.17 1.89
N GLY A 83 -13.55 -27.20 1.78
CA GLY A 83 -14.48 -27.15 2.92
C GLY A 83 -14.79 -25.75 3.43
N ASN A 84 -14.28 -24.70 2.76
CA ASN A 84 -14.56 -23.34 3.18
C ASN A 84 -15.91 -22.82 2.70
N LYS A 85 -16.41 -21.79 3.37
CA LYS A 85 -17.64 -21.08 2.96
C LYS A 85 -17.41 -20.27 1.69
N ARG A 86 -18.45 -20.19 0.86
CA ARG A 86 -18.49 -19.31 -0.31
C ARG A 86 -18.35 -17.85 0.12
N PRO A 87 -17.61 -17.01 -0.63
CA PRO A 87 -17.61 -15.58 -0.39
C PRO A 87 -19.02 -15.01 -0.51
N HIS A 88 -19.34 -13.99 0.29
CA HIS A 88 -20.63 -13.31 0.31
C HIS A 88 -20.43 -11.80 0.18
N LEU A 89 -21.12 -11.21 -0.78
CA LEU A 89 -21.13 -9.79 -1.07
C LEU A 89 -22.46 -9.15 -0.66
N SER A 90 -22.43 -8.25 0.31
CA SER A 90 -23.59 -7.43 0.68
C SER A 90 -23.48 -6.05 0.03
N VAL A 91 -24.50 -5.64 -0.72
CA VAL A 91 -24.54 -4.34 -1.39
C VAL A 91 -25.67 -3.47 -0.85
N ILE A 92 -25.34 -2.30 -0.31
CA ILE A 92 -26.30 -1.28 0.09
C ILE A 92 -26.50 -0.29 -1.05
N ARG A 93 -27.75 -0.06 -1.45
CA ARG A 93 -28.12 0.93 -2.47
C ARG A 93 -29.15 1.91 -1.90
N VAL A 94 -28.80 3.19 -1.87
CA VAL A 94 -29.68 4.27 -1.41
C VAL A 94 -30.32 4.97 -2.61
N GLY A 95 -31.63 5.22 -2.56
CA GLY A 95 -32.37 5.93 -3.60
C GLY A 95 -32.74 5.08 -4.81
N ASN A 96 -33.01 5.72 -5.95
CA ASN A 96 -33.53 5.06 -7.18
C ASN A 96 -32.84 5.54 -8.46
N ASP A 97 -31.62 6.06 -8.37
CA ASP A 97 -30.86 6.49 -9.54
C ASP A 97 -30.71 5.35 -10.58
N PRO A 98 -31.16 5.54 -11.83
CA PRO A 98 -31.11 4.50 -12.87
C PRO A 98 -29.69 4.00 -13.17
N ALA A 99 -28.69 4.87 -13.08
CA ALA A 99 -27.30 4.50 -13.33
C ALA A 99 -26.79 3.52 -12.27
N SER A 100 -27.01 3.87 -11.00
CA SER A 100 -26.68 3.07 -9.83
C SER A 100 -27.40 1.72 -9.85
N ARG A 101 -28.67 1.67 -10.26
CA ARG A 101 -29.42 0.41 -10.42
C ARG A 101 -28.79 -0.53 -11.43
N SER A 102 -28.46 -0.03 -12.62
CA SER A 102 -27.85 -0.84 -13.67
C SER A 102 -26.48 -1.35 -13.23
N TYR A 103 -25.68 -0.48 -12.60
CA TYR A 103 -24.35 -0.81 -12.13
C TYR A 103 -24.35 -1.86 -11.02
N VAL A 104 -25.17 -1.69 -9.98
CA VAL A 104 -25.29 -2.66 -8.89
C VAL A 104 -25.83 -4.00 -9.40
N ARG A 105 -26.83 -3.99 -10.29
CA ARG A 105 -27.35 -5.22 -10.91
C ARG A 105 -26.25 -5.98 -11.67
N ASN A 106 -25.36 -5.29 -12.36
CA ASN A 106 -24.25 -5.93 -13.05
C ASN A 106 -23.24 -6.53 -12.07
N LYS A 107 -22.94 -5.85 -10.95
CA LYS A 107 -22.07 -6.38 -9.89
C LYS A 107 -22.66 -7.64 -9.25
N THR A 108 -23.93 -7.63 -8.85
CA THR A 108 -24.57 -8.80 -8.21
C THR A 108 -24.74 -9.96 -9.19
N LYS A 109 -25.08 -9.68 -10.45
CA LYS A 109 -25.15 -10.71 -11.51
C LYS A 109 -23.78 -11.35 -11.76
N ALA A 110 -22.72 -10.55 -11.82
CA ALA A 110 -21.36 -11.07 -11.98
C ALA A 110 -20.94 -11.91 -10.77
N ALA A 111 -21.13 -11.41 -9.55
CA ALA A 111 -20.84 -12.18 -8.33
C ALA A 111 -21.55 -13.54 -8.32
N THR A 112 -22.86 -13.54 -8.60
CA THR A 112 -23.66 -14.78 -8.65
C THR A 112 -23.13 -15.76 -9.70
N ALA A 113 -22.79 -15.26 -10.90
CA ALA A 113 -22.24 -16.08 -11.98
C ALA A 113 -20.87 -16.68 -11.65
N LEU A 114 -20.13 -16.07 -10.72
CA LEU A 114 -18.81 -16.52 -10.25
C LEU A 114 -18.90 -17.43 -9.01
N GLY A 115 -20.11 -17.79 -8.58
CA GLY A 115 -20.32 -18.62 -7.39
C GLY A 115 -20.14 -17.88 -6.06
N ILE A 116 -20.15 -16.54 -6.08
CA ILE A 116 -20.16 -15.66 -4.91
C ILE A 116 -21.61 -15.40 -4.51
N CYS A 117 -21.94 -15.62 -3.24
CA CYS A 117 -23.25 -15.28 -2.69
C CYS A 117 -23.41 -13.75 -2.71
N SER A 118 -24.59 -13.24 -3.05
CA SER A 118 -24.81 -11.79 -2.99
C SER A 118 -26.21 -11.43 -2.52
N GLU A 119 -26.29 -10.32 -1.80
CA GLU A 119 -27.55 -9.72 -1.38
C GLU A 119 -27.54 -8.21 -1.67
N MET A 120 -28.73 -7.66 -1.93
CA MET A 120 -28.91 -6.24 -2.16
C MET A 120 -29.90 -5.65 -1.16
N LEU A 121 -29.40 -4.72 -0.34
CA LEU A 121 -30.18 -3.97 0.63
C LEU A 121 -30.54 -2.61 0.03
N VAL A 122 -31.80 -2.44 -0.34
CA VAL A 122 -32.29 -1.18 -0.90
C VAL A 122 -32.87 -0.31 0.22
N ARG A 123 -32.49 0.97 0.21
CA ARG A 123 -33.04 1.99 1.12
C ARG A 123 -33.59 3.19 0.35
N PRO A 124 -34.63 3.85 0.87
CA PRO A 124 -35.15 5.07 0.26
C PRO A 124 -34.09 6.18 0.31
N ALA A 125 -34.22 7.16 -0.57
CA ALA A 125 -33.35 8.34 -0.56
C ALA A 125 -33.46 9.15 0.74
N SER A 126 -34.52 8.95 1.53
CA SER A 126 -34.77 9.62 2.81
C SER A 126 -34.12 8.94 4.02
N VAL A 127 -33.41 7.82 3.85
CA VAL A 127 -32.71 7.13 4.95
C VAL A 127 -31.77 8.10 5.68
N SER A 128 -31.72 8.03 7.01
CA SER A 128 -30.80 8.87 7.77
C SER A 128 -29.37 8.34 7.69
N GLN A 129 -28.39 9.17 8.05
CA GLN A 129 -27.01 8.72 8.11
C GLN A 129 -26.82 7.69 9.24
N GLU A 130 -27.48 7.90 10.38
CA GLU A 130 -27.43 7.03 11.55
C GLU A 130 -27.94 5.63 11.22
N GLU A 131 -29.11 5.54 10.57
CA GLU A 131 -29.67 4.26 10.10
C GLU A 131 -28.73 3.55 9.11
N LEU A 132 -28.07 4.32 8.23
CA LEU A 132 -27.11 3.76 7.29
C LEU A 132 -25.87 3.19 7.97
N LEU A 133 -25.34 3.90 8.98
CA LEU A 133 -24.18 3.47 9.75
C LEU A 133 -24.49 2.24 10.62
N GLU A 134 -25.67 2.15 11.23
CA GLU A 134 -26.10 0.99 12.01
C GLU A 134 -26.20 -0.29 11.16
N MET A 135 -26.70 -0.18 9.93
CA MET A 135 -26.72 -1.31 8.99
C MET A 135 -25.31 -1.76 8.61
N ILE A 136 -24.41 -0.81 8.34
CA ILE A 136 -23.01 -1.11 8.03
C ILE A 136 -22.34 -1.84 9.20
N ASP A 137 -22.57 -1.35 10.42
CA ASP A 137 -22.06 -1.96 11.65
C ASP A 137 -22.59 -3.39 11.85
N THR A 138 -23.88 -3.62 11.56
CA THR A 138 -24.48 -4.97 11.56
C THR A 138 -23.79 -5.91 10.57
N LEU A 139 -23.55 -5.45 9.33
CA LEU A 139 -22.90 -6.25 8.28
C LEU A 139 -21.40 -6.47 8.54
N ASN A 140 -20.74 -5.51 9.19
CA ASN A 140 -19.36 -5.66 9.64
C ASN A 140 -19.24 -6.82 10.65
N ARG A 141 -20.18 -6.95 11.58
CA ARG A 141 -20.18 -8.03 12.58
C ARG A 141 -20.69 -9.38 12.05
N ASP A 142 -21.39 -9.40 10.92
CA ASP A 142 -21.85 -10.66 10.34
C ASP A 142 -20.68 -11.43 9.71
N TRP A 143 -20.27 -12.53 10.35
CA TRP A 143 -19.20 -13.41 9.89
C TRP A 143 -19.49 -14.04 8.52
N ARG A 144 -20.77 -14.09 8.10
CA ARG A 144 -21.17 -14.60 6.78
C ARG A 144 -20.80 -13.63 5.67
N VAL A 145 -20.74 -12.34 5.97
CA VAL A 145 -20.45 -11.28 4.99
C VAL A 145 -18.95 -11.15 4.84
N SER A 146 -18.43 -11.52 3.67
CA SER A 146 -17.02 -11.37 3.32
C SER A 146 -16.72 -9.97 2.82
N GLY A 147 -17.62 -9.40 2.01
CA GLY A 147 -17.43 -8.11 1.37
C GLY A 147 -18.67 -7.23 1.50
N LEU A 148 -18.45 -5.96 1.79
CA LEU A 148 -19.46 -4.93 1.94
C LEU A 148 -19.20 -3.79 0.96
N LEU A 149 -20.27 -3.33 0.31
CA LEU A 149 -20.24 -2.24 -0.63
C LEU A 149 -21.43 -1.31 -0.42
N VAL A 150 -21.18 0.00 -0.38
CA VAL A 150 -22.23 1.02 -0.43
C VAL A 150 -22.14 1.75 -1.77
N GLN A 151 -23.20 1.69 -2.57
CA GLN A 151 -23.21 2.28 -3.91
C GLN A 151 -23.25 3.81 -3.82
N LEU A 152 -22.25 4.45 -4.44
CA LEU A 152 -22.16 5.90 -4.61
C LEU A 152 -22.75 6.36 -5.97
N PRO A 153 -23.19 7.63 -6.10
CA PRO A 153 -23.24 8.66 -5.06
C PRO A 153 -24.39 8.45 -4.07
N LEU A 154 -24.24 9.00 -2.86
CA LEU A 154 -25.30 9.05 -1.86
C LEU A 154 -26.07 10.38 -1.94
N PRO A 155 -27.30 10.44 -1.38
CA PRO A 155 -28.01 11.71 -1.20
C PRO A 155 -27.17 12.76 -0.47
N GLU A 156 -27.37 14.04 -0.80
CA GLU A 156 -26.53 15.15 -0.31
C GLU A 156 -26.51 15.30 1.22
N HIS A 157 -27.55 14.86 1.93
CA HIS A 157 -27.62 14.92 3.38
C HIS A 157 -26.78 13.84 4.09
N ILE A 158 -26.18 12.90 3.35
CA ILE A 158 -25.34 11.83 3.90
C ILE A 158 -23.87 12.09 3.57
N ASN A 159 -23.01 12.01 4.58
CA ASN A 159 -21.57 12.13 4.38
C ASN A 159 -20.99 10.81 3.83
N GLU A 160 -20.72 10.78 2.52
CA GLU A 160 -20.12 9.63 1.84
C GLU A 160 -18.80 9.17 2.47
N ARG A 161 -17.98 10.10 2.99
CA ARG A 161 -16.68 9.75 3.59
C ARG A 161 -16.85 9.05 4.92
N ALA A 162 -17.82 9.49 5.74
CA ALA A 162 -18.15 8.80 6.98
C ALA A 162 -18.65 7.38 6.69
N VAL A 163 -19.52 7.22 5.69
CA VAL A 163 -20.04 5.92 5.26
C VAL A 163 -18.93 4.99 4.76
N CYS A 164 -18.03 5.46 3.89
CA CYS A 164 -16.90 4.66 3.41
C CYS A 164 -15.95 4.23 4.54
N ASN A 165 -15.75 5.09 5.54
CA ASN A 165 -14.89 4.80 6.69
C ASN A 165 -15.58 3.93 7.77
N ALA A 166 -16.90 3.72 7.67
CA ALA A 166 -17.62 2.83 8.57
C ALA A 166 -17.53 1.36 8.16
N ILE A 167 -17.23 1.08 6.88
CA ILE A 167 -17.03 -0.29 6.38
C ILE A 167 -15.73 -0.84 6.95
N ALA A 168 -15.74 -2.05 7.52
CA ALA A 168 -14.53 -2.69 8.01
C ALA A 168 -13.48 -2.81 6.88
N PRO A 169 -12.20 -2.41 7.09
CA PRO A 169 -11.18 -2.38 6.04
C PRO A 169 -11.02 -3.70 5.26
N GLU A 170 -11.11 -4.83 5.96
CA GLU A 170 -11.00 -6.18 5.43
C GLU A 170 -12.22 -6.61 4.60
N LYS A 171 -13.36 -5.93 4.77
CA LYS A 171 -14.59 -6.15 3.99
C LYS A 171 -14.83 -5.08 2.91
N ASP A 172 -13.97 -4.08 2.81
CA ASP A 172 -14.14 -2.94 1.89
C ASP A 172 -13.81 -3.32 0.44
N VAL A 173 -14.83 -3.81 -0.27
CA VAL A 173 -14.71 -4.30 -1.66
C VAL A 173 -14.40 -3.17 -2.66
N ASP A 174 -14.79 -1.94 -2.36
CA ASP A 174 -14.52 -0.79 -3.23
C ASP A 174 -13.18 -0.10 -2.89
N GLY A 175 -12.50 -0.48 -1.81
CA GLY A 175 -11.19 0.04 -1.43
C GLY A 175 -11.20 1.53 -1.01
N PHE A 176 -12.34 2.06 -0.57
CA PHE A 176 -12.49 3.48 -0.23
C PHE A 176 -12.21 3.81 1.23
N HIS A 177 -12.13 2.80 2.10
CA HIS A 177 -11.80 2.98 3.50
C HIS A 177 -10.43 3.66 3.64
N ILE A 178 -10.32 4.62 4.55
CA ILE A 178 -9.08 5.40 4.72
C ILE A 178 -7.84 4.53 4.97
N VAL A 179 -7.98 3.41 5.67
CA VAL A 179 -6.89 2.44 5.89
C VAL A 179 -6.44 1.80 4.58
N ASN A 180 -7.37 1.40 3.70
CA ASN A 180 -7.01 0.78 2.41
C ASN A 180 -6.33 1.77 1.47
N ILE A 181 -6.84 3.02 1.43
CA ILE A 181 -6.20 4.10 0.68
C ILE A 181 -4.85 4.48 1.27
N GLY A 182 -4.72 4.54 2.60
CA GLY A 182 -3.46 4.82 3.29
C GLY A 182 -2.40 3.77 2.98
N LYS A 183 -2.75 2.48 3.12
CA LYS A 183 -1.91 1.34 2.73
C LYS A 183 -1.52 1.39 1.26
N LEU A 184 -2.44 1.73 0.36
CA LEU A 184 -2.15 1.91 -1.07
C LEU A 184 -1.10 3.00 -1.31
N CYS A 185 -1.21 4.13 -0.63
CA CYS A 185 -0.25 5.24 -0.72
C CYS A 185 1.14 4.91 -0.13
N LEU A 186 1.21 3.89 0.74
CA LEU A 186 2.45 3.41 1.37
C LEU A 186 2.99 2.13 0.69
N ASP A 187 2.45 1.75 -0.46
CA ASP A 187 2.82 0.54 -1.21
C ASP A 187 2.69 -0.77 -0.42
N GLN A 188 1.78 -0.78 0.55
CA GLN A 188 1.41 -1.94 1.34
C GLN A 188 0.28 -2.71 0.66
N ARG A 189 0.09 -3.97 1.06
CA ARG A 189 -1.08 -4.75 0.63
C ARG A 189 -2.37 -4.11 1.13
N SER A 190 -3.32 -3.89 0.23
CA SER A 190 -4.66 -3.38 0.55
C SER A 190 -5.69 -3.76 -0.51
N MET A 191 -6.96 -3.54 -0.17
CA MET A 191 -8.03 -3.52 -1.16
C MET A 191 -7.89 -2.27 -2.03
N VAL A 192 -7.49 -2.48 -3.29
CA VAL A 192 -7.33 -1.40 -4.27
C VAL A 192 -8.69 -1.12 -4.90
N PRO A 193 -9.08 0.15 -5.10
CA PRO A 193 -10.35 0.44 -5.73
C PRO A 193 -10.49 -0.20 -7.12
N ALA A 194 -11.69 -0.71 -7.40
CA ALA A 194 -11.90 -1.62 -8.53
C ALA A 194 -11.56 -1.02 -9.90
N THR A 195 -11.87 0.25 -10.15
CA THR A 195 -11.54 0.93 -11.40
C THR A 195 -10.03 1.16 -11.57
N PRO A 196 -9.30 1.71 -10.58
CA PRO A 196 -7.84 1.72 -10.60
C PRO A 196 -7.20 0.35 -10.82
N ALA A 197 -7.69 -0.67 -10.12
CA ALA A 197 -7.21 -2.04 -10.29
C ALA A 197 -7.49 -2.58 -11.71
N ALA A 198 -8.63 -2.22 -12.30
CA ALA A 198 -8.98 -2.56 -13.69
C ALA A 198 -8.03 -1.92 -14.71
N VAL A 199 -7.69 -0.65 -14.53
CA VAL A 199 -6.72 0.06 -15.38
C VAL A 199 -5.34 -0.58 -15.29
N TRP A 200 -4.89 -0.89 -14.07
CA TRP A 200 -3.63 -1.58 -13.84
C TRP A 200 -3.60 -2.96 -14.52
N GLU A 201 -4.69 -3.72 -14.42
CA GLU A 201 -4.77 -5.06 -15.01
C GLU A 201 -4.84 -5.02 -16.54
N ILE A 202 -5.51 -4.03 -17.12
CA ILE A 202 -5.48 -3.75 -18.57
C ILE A 202 -4.03 -3.54 -19.03
N ILE A 203 -3.28 -2.67 -18.34
CA ILE A 203 -1.88 -2.37 -18.68
C ILE A 203 -1.03 -3.64 -18.61
N ARG A 204 -1.13 -4.39 -17.51
CA ARG A 204 -0.35 -5.62 -17.28
C ARG A 204 -0.64 -6.71 -18.30
N ARG A 205 -1.92 -7.05 -18.52
CA ARG A 205 -2.31 -8.13 -19.44
C ARG A 205 -2.03 -7.79 -20.90
N THR A 206 -2.01 -6.51 -21.25
CA THR A 206 -1.67 -6.05 -22.60
C THR A 206 -0.15 -5.94 -22.81
N GLY A 207 0.66 -6.06 -21.76
CA GLY A 207 2.13 -5.96 -21.86
C GLY A 207 2.65 -4.54 -22.07
N ILE A 208 1.84 -3.53 -21.76
CA ILE A 208 2.22 -2.12 -21.86
C ILE A 208 3.27 -1.82 -20.80
N GLN A 209 4.45 -1.35 -21.23
CA GLN A 209 5.55 -1.01 -20.32
C GLN A 209 5.25 0.27 -19.56
N THR A 210 5.38 0.26 -18.24
CA THR A 210 5.18 1.44 -17.37
C THR A 210 6.50 2.02 -16.84
N VAL A 211 7.51 1.16 -16.70
CA VAL A 211 8.80 1.49 -16.10
C VAL A 211 9.50 2.60 -16.87
N GLY A 212 9.79 3.70 -16.17
CA GLY A 212 10.46 4.87 -16.74
C GLY A 212 9.64 5.58 -17.82
N ARG A 213 8.35 5.26 -17.97
CA ARG A 213 7.46 5.89 -18.95
C ARG A 213 6.77 7.10 -18.37
N ASN A 214 6.43 8.04 -19.25
CA ASN A 214 5.63 9.20 -18.90
C ASN A 214 4.15 8.80 -18.92
N VAL A 215 3.47 8.96 -17.79
CA VAL A 215 2.03 8.71 -17.66
C VAL A 215 1.35 10.03 -17.36
N LEU A 216 0.25 10.32 -18.06
CA LEU A 216 -0.66 11.40 -17.68
C LEU A 216 -2.00 10.82 -17.24
N VAL A 217 -2.44 11.21 -16.04
CA VAL A 217 -3.78 10.94 -15.53
C VAL A 217 -4.61 12.22 -15.58
N ALA A 218 -5.58 12.29 -16.50
CA ALA A 218 -6.52 13.40 -16.59
C ALA A 218 -7.72 13.12 -15.67
N GLY A 219 -7.62 13.56 -14.42
CA GLY A 219 -8.60 13.30 -13.37
C GLY A 219 -7.92 13.05 -12.04
N ARG A 220 -8.49 13.60 -10.95
CA ARG A 220 -7.93 13.48 -9.58
C ARG A 220 -8.93 13.03 -8.54
N SER A 221 -10.03 12.41 -8.96
CA SER A 221 -11.03 11.90 -8.02
C SER A 221 -10.39 10.90 -7.05
N LYS A 222 -10.93 10.83 -5.83
CA LYS A 222 -10.36 9.99 -4.78
C LYS A 222 -10.58 8.50 -5.01
N ASN A 223 -11.58 8.15 -5.80
CA ASN A 223 -11.95 6.77 -6.16
C ASN A 223 -11.29 6.26 -7.46
N VAL A 224 -10.81 7.15 -8.34
CA VAL A 224 -10.29 6.76 -9.67
C VAL A 224 -8.93 7.40 -9.94
N GLY A 225 -8.89 8.71 -10.17
CA GLY A 225 -7.68 9.38 -10.65
C GLY A 225 -6.49 9.29 -9.69
N MET A 226 -6.71 9.59 -8.40
CA MET A 226 -5.64 9.54 -7.40
C MET A 226 -5.10 8.11 -7.20
N PRO A 227 -5.92 7.06 -6.97
CA PRO A 227 -5.39 5.71 -6.84
C PRO A 227 -4.68 5.20 -8.10
N ILE A 228 -5.15 5.55 -9.31
CA ILE A 228 -4.45 5.21 -10.56
C ILE A 228 -3.03 5.81 -10.57
N ALA A 229 -2.91 7.09 -10.22
CA ALA A 229 -1.60 7.73 -10.12
C ALA A 229 -0.72 7.03 -9.08
N MET A 230 -1.29 6.64 -7.94
CA MET A 230 -0.56 5.90 -6.90
C MET A 230 -0.05 4.55 -7.39
N LEU A 231 -0.87 3.75 -8.07
CA LEU A 231 -0.47 2.45 -8.63
C LEU A 231 0.67 2.57 -9.65
N LEU A 232 0.66 3.62 -10.47
CA LEU A 232 1.56 3.73 -11.61
C LEU A 232 2.93 4.32 -11.27
N HIS A 233 3.02 5.25 -10.31
CA HIS A 233 4.30 5.92 -10.01
C HIS A 233 5.19 5.16 -9.01
N THR A 234 4.61 4.27 -8.23
CA THR A 234 5.25 3.60 -7.08
C THR A 234 6.24 2.53 -7.51
N ASP A 235 7.17 2.17 -6.61
CA ASP A 235 8.26 1.23 -6.91
C ASP A 235 7.71 -0.20 -7.10
N ARG A 236 8.13 -0.88 -8.17
CA ARG A 236 7.73 -2.27 -8.44
C ARG A 236 8.25 -3.27 -7.40
N ARG A 237 9.21 -2.88 -6.55
CA ARG A 237 9.88 -3.75 -5.55
C ARG A 237 9.21 -3.74 -4.18
N HIS A 238 8.23 -2.88 -3.94
CA HIS A 238 7.49 -2.86 -2.67
C HIS A 238 6.54 -4.05 -2.51
N GLU A 239 5.98 -4.19 -1.31
CA GLU A 239 5.06 -5.26 -0.93
C GLU A 239 3.88 -5.39 -1.91
N ARG A 240 3.33 -4.24 -2.33
CA ARG A 240 2.45 -4.11 -3.48
C ARG A 240 3.24 -3.49 -4.64
N PRO A 241 3.59 -4.25 -5.69
CA PRO A 241 4.34 -3.73 -6.83
C PRO A 241 3.62 -2.57 -7.53
N GLY A 242 4.32 -1.43 -7.67
CA GLY A 242 3.92 -0.30 -8.51
C GLY A 242 4.44 -0.39 -9.95
N GLY A 243 4.26 0.71 -10.69
CA GLY A 243 4.58 0.82 -12.12
C GLY A 243 5.91 1.50 -12.47
N ASP A 244 6.61 2.12 -11.52
CA ASP A 244 7.82 2.93 -11.77
C ASP A 244 7.69 3.97 -12.89
N ALA A 245 6.49 4.54 -13.07
CA ALA A 245 6.24 5.56 -14.08
C ALA A 245 6.47 6.98 -13.54
N THR A 246 6.85 7.90 -14.43
CA THR A 246 6.78 9.33 -14.13
C THR A 246 5.35 9.80 -14.38
N VAL A 247 4.58 10.02 -13.31
CA VAL A 247 3.15 10.34 -13.42
C VAL A 247 2.90 11.84 -13.27
N THR A 248 2.17 12.41 -14.23
CA THR A 248 1.61 13.77 -14.16
C THR A 248 0.10 13.69 -13.95
N ILE A 249 -0.43 14.46 -13.01
CA ILE A 249 -1.88 14.52 -12.72
C ILE A 249 -2.43 15.85 -13.25
N ALA A 250 -3.38 15.77 -14.19
CA ALA A 250 -4.15 16.90 -14.67
C ALA A 250 -5.58 16.87 -14.09
N HIS A 251 -6.23 18.03 -14.05
CA HIS A 251 -7.56 18.17 -13.44
C HIS A 251 -8.31 19.38 -13.99
N ARG A 252 -9.53 19.65 -13.51
CA ARG A 252 -10.39 20.75 -13.98
C ARG A 252 -9.74 22.15 -14.04
N CYS A 253 -8.73 22.42 -13.21
CA CYS A 253 -8.02 23.71 -13.19
C CYS A 253 -6.77 23.73 -14.10
N THR A 254 -6.45 22.64 -14.79
CA THR A 254 -5.36 22.57 -15.76
C THR A 254 -5.85 23.20 -17.06
N PRO A 255 -5.22 24.29 -17.55
CA PRO A 255 -5.59 24.90 -18.82
C PRO A 255 -5.47 23.90 -19.98
N LYS A 256 -6.34 24.02 -21.00
CA LYS A 256 -6.37 23.08 -22.13
C LYS A 256 -5.04 23.02 -22.90
N GLU A 257 -4.38 24.16 -23.10
CA GLU A 257 -3.07 24.22 -23.75
C GLU A 257 -2.01 23.45 -22.95
N GLN A 258 -1.98 23.64 -21.63
CA GLN A 258 -1.07 22.88 -20.75
C GLN A 258 -1.41 21.39 -20.74
N LEU A 259 -2.70 21.02 -20.75
CA LEU A 259 -3.12 19.63 -20.86
C LEU A 259 -2.58 19.00 -22.15
N LYS A 260 -2.69 19.70 -23.28
CA LYS A 260 -2.18 19.25 -24.58
C LYS A 260 -0.67 19.07 -24.57
N GLU A 261 0.08 20.01 -23.99
CA GLU A 261 1.54 19.88 -23.85
C GLU A 261 1.92 18.62 -23.06
N LEU A 262 1.26 18.40 -21.93
CA LEU A 262 1.53 17.26 -21.05
C LEU A 262 1.11 15.92 -21.67
N THR A 263 -0.05 15.85 -22.34
CA THR A 263 -0.50 14.63 -23.04
C THR A 263 0.43 14.27 -24.21
N CYS A 264 1.01 15.26 -24.91
CA CYS A 264 1.96 15.02 -26.00
C CYS A 264 3.27 14.39 -25.55
N LEU A 265 3.62 14.54 -24.26
CA LEU A 265 4.82 13.93 -23.67
C LEU A 265 4.57 12.53 -23.11
N ALA A 266 3.30 12.15 -22.93
CA ALA A 266 2.91 10.91 -22.29
C ALA A 266 3.04 9.70 -23.23
N ASP A 267 3.65 8.64 -22.73
CA ASP A 267 3.63 7.31 -23.34
C ASP A 267 2.30 6.59 -23.03
N ILE A 268 1.67 6.93 -21.90
CA ILE A 268 0.36 6.41 -21.47
C ILE A 268 -0.52 7.58 -21.04
N VAL A 269 -1.70 7.70 -21.64
CA VAL A 269 -2.74 8.68 -21.25
C VAL A 269 -3.90 7.94 -20.63
N ILE A 270 -4.30 8.35 -19.42
CA ILE A 270 -5.45 7.81 -18.71
C ILE A 270 -6.47 8.93 -18.55
N ALA A 271 -7.61 8.81 -19.24
CA ALA A 271 -8.67 9.80 -19.23
C ALA A 271 -9.76 9.39 -18.22
N ALA A 272 -9.90 10.15 -17.14
CA ALA A 272 -10.79 9.87 -16.01
C ALA A 272 -11.41 11.17 -15.45
N ALA A 273 -11.77 12.08 -16.34
CA ALA A 273 -12.31 13.40 -16.05
C ALA A 273 -13.86 13.44 -16.12
N GLY A 274 -14.48 12.54 -16.88
CA GLY A 274 -15.93 12.55 -17.13
C GLY A 274 -16.35 13.70 -18.06
N VAL A 275 -15.51 14.03 -19.03
CA VAL A 275 -15.71 15.11 -20.00
C VAL A 275 -15.56 14.53 -21.41
N PRO A 276 -16.67 14.39 -22.17
CA PRO A 276 -16.65 13.89 -23.54
C PRO A 276 -15.64 14.58 -24.45
N ASN A 277 -14.90 13.79 -25.24
CA ASN A 277 -13.94 14.28 -26.24
C ASN A 277 -12.89 15.27 -25.68
N LEU A 278 -12.53 15.15 -24.40
CA LEU A 278 -11.49 15.95 -23.76
C LEU A 278 -10.12 15.68 -24.38
N ILE A 279 -9.82 14.41 -24.69
CA ILE A 279 -8.54 13.99 -25.29
C ILE A 279 -8.76 13.74 -26.79
N THR A 280 -8.06 14.52 -27.62
CA THR A 280 -8.16 14.48 -29.09
C THR A 280 -6.88 13.99 -29.75
N ALA A 281 -6.94 13.64 -31.04
CA ALA A 281 -5.81 13.06 -31.78
C ALA A 281 -4.55 13.96 -31.78
N ASP A 282 -4.69 15.28 -31.81
CA ASP A 282 -3.56 16.22 -31.78
C ASP A 282 -2.85 16.28 -30.42
N MET A 283 -3.49 15.78 -29.36
CA MET A 283 -2.97 15.73 -27.99
C MET A 283 -2.18 14.46 -27.67
N VAL A 284 -2.35 13.40 -28.47
CA VAL A 284 -1.78 12.07 -28.17
C VAL A 284 -0.45 11.87 -28.91
N LYS A 285 0.57 11.33 -28.25
CA LYS A 285 1.84 10.96 -28.90
C LYS A 285 1.64 9.74 -29.83
N PRO A 286 2.25 9.68 -31.03
CA PRO A 286 2.22 8.49 -31.87
C PRO A 286 2.71 7.25 -31.12
N GLY A 287 1.93 6.16 -31.16
CA GLY A 287 2.25 4.91 -30.47
C GLY A 287 1.93 4.88 -28.97
N ALA A 288 1.41 5.96 -28.38
CA ALA A 288 1.01 5.99 -26.96
C ALA A 288 -0.15 5.02 -26.67
N ALA A 289 -0.23 4.56 -25.43
CA ALA A 289 -1.40 3.82 -24.94
C ALA A 289 -2.43 4.80 -24.36
N VAL A 290 -3.69 4.69 -24.78
CA VAL A 290 -4.77 5.55 -24.30
C VAL A 290 -5.84 4.70 -23.61
N ILE A 291 -6.04 4.93 -22.32
CA ILE A 291 -7.02 4.22 -21.49
C ILE A 291 -8.11 5.20 -21.09
N ASP A 292 -9.29 4.99 -21.66
CA ASP A 292 -10.49 5.79 -21.42
C ASP A 292 -11.34 5.17 -20.31
N VAL A 293 -11.31 5.82 -19.16
CA VAL A 293 -12.08 5.47 -17.95
C VAL A 293 -13.40 6.24 -17.90
N GLY A 294 -13.50 7.34 -18.66
CA GLY A 294 -14.66 8.21 -18.70
C GLY A 294 -15.92 7.48 -19.15
N ILE A 295 -17.05 7.80 -18.52
CA ILE A 295 -18.37 7.34 -18.95
C ILE A 295 -19.33 8.52 -18.84
N SER A 296 -19.81 8.98 -19.99
CA SER A 296 -20.86 10.00 -20.10
C SER A 296 -22.02 9.44 -20.91
N ARG A 297 -23.25 9.74 -20.47
CA ARG A 297 -24.46 9.43 -21.22
C ARG A 297 -24.78 10.59 -22.14
N ILE A 298 -24.85 10.32 -23.44
CA ILE A 298 -25.40 11.25 -24.42
C ILE A 298 -26.68 10.68 -24.99
N GLN A 299 -27.64 11.56 -25.27
CA GLN A 299 -28.84 11.18 -26.01
C GLN A 299 -28.63 11.57 -27.46
N ASP A 300 -28.79 10.62 -28.38
CA ASP A 300 -28.75 10.94 -29.81
C ASP A 300 -30.07 11.58 -30.27
N GLN A 301 -30.08 12.07 -31.52
CA GLN A 301 -31.26 12.72 -32.11
C GLN A 301 -32.47 11.79 -32.24
N THR A 302 -32.27 10.47 -32.12
CA THR A 302 -33.33 9.45 -32.15
C THR A 302 -33.89 9.15 -30.75
N GLY A 303 -33.35 9.80 -29.71
CA GLY A 303 -33.70 9.57 -28.32
C GLY A 303 -32.96 8.40 -27.67
N THR A 304 -32.07 7.71 -28.40
CA THR A 304 -31.32 6.56 -27.88
C THR A 304 -30.15 7.06 -27.02
N VAL A 305 -30.07 6.57 -25.78
CA VAL A 305 -28.98 6.89 -24.86
C VAL A 305 -27.76 6.04 -25.21
N ARG A 306 -26.65 6.70 -25.53
CA ARG A 306 -25.35 6.06 -25.79
C ARG A 306 -24.34 6.44 -24.71
N LEU A 307 -23.42 5.52 -24.43
CA LEU A 307 -22.28 5.77 -23.57
C LEU A 307 -21.09 6.17 -24.43
N ILE A 308 -20.47 7.29 -24.08
CA ILE A 308 -19.22 7.75 -24.68
C ILE A 308 -18.20 8.02 -23.56
N GLY A 309 -16.93 7.95 -23.91
CA GLY A 309 -15.84 8.23 -22.98
C GLY A 309 -15.30 9.65 -23.08
N ASP A 310 -14.16 9.86 -22.43
CA ASP A 310 -13.47 11.15 -22.40
C ASP A 310 -12.58 11.37 -23.65
N VAL A 311 -12.39 10.34 -24.47
CA VAL A 311 -11.49 10.35 -25.63
C VAL A 311 -12.28 10.42 -26.93
N ASP A 312 -11.83 11.25 -27.88
CA ASP A 312 -12.25 11.16 -29.28
C ASP A 312 -11.69 9.86 -29.88
N PHE A 313 -12.45 8.78 -29.74
CA PHE A 313 -11.99 7.43 -30.05
C PHE A 313 -11.57 7.27 -31.51
N GLU A 314 -12.37 7.75 -32.46
CA GLU A 314 -12.08 7.58 -33.89
C GLU A 314 -10.83 8.37 -34.30
N GLY A 315 -10.68 9.61 -33.83
CA GLY A 315 -9.48 10.40 -34.09
C GLY A 315 -8.24 9.76 -33.46
N VAL A 316 -8.29 9.45 -32.17
CA VAL A 316 -7.13 8.96 -31.40
C VAL A 316 -6.68 7.57 -31.84
N LYS A 317 -7.62 6.71 -32.27
CA LYS A 317 -7.32 5.36 -32.80
C LYS A 317 -6.39 5.37 -34.01
N THR A 318 -6.31 6.47 -34.76
CA THR A 318 -5.39 6.58 -35.91
C THR A 318 -3.94 6.87 -35.51
N LYS A 319 -3.68 7.22 -34.24
CA LYS A 319 -2.38 7.69 -33.75
C LYS A 319 -1.83 6.88 -32.58
N ALA A 320 -2.69 6.42 -31.69
CA ALA A 320 -2.32 5.64 -30.53
C ALA A 320 -1.79 4.26 -30.94
N GLY A 321 -0.90 3.67 -30.13
CA GLY A 321 -0.51 2.26 -30.27
C GLY A 321 -1.56 1.33 -29.67
N PHE A 322 -2.21 1.76 -28.58
CA PHE A 322 -3.28 1.05 -27.90
C PHE A 322 -4.40 2.00 -27.51
N ILE A 323 -5.65 1.54 -27.57
CA ILE A 323 -6.81 2.31 -27.13
C ILE A 323 -7.89 1.42 -26.52
N THR A 324 -8.50 1.82 -25.41
CA THR A 324 -9.68 1.13 -24.87
C THR A 324 -10.98 1.76 -25.40
N PRO A 325 -11.98 0.98 -25.84
CA PRO A 325 -13.25 1.52 -26.27
C PRO A 325 -14.17 1.85 -25.09
N VAL A 326 -15.11 2.77 -25.30
CA VAL A 326 -16.23 3.01 -24.39
C VAL A 326 -17.54 2.88 -25.18
N PRO A 327 -18.43 1.93 -24.83
CA PRO A 327 -18.30 0.90 -23.79
C PRO A 327 -17.36 -0.26 -24.19
N GLY A 328 -17.08 -1.17 -23.26
CA GLY A 328 -16.35 -2.42 -23.54
C GLY A 328 -14.86 -2.41 -23.15
N GLY A 329 -14.33 -1.28 -22.69
CA GLY A 329 -12.99 -1.14 -22.13
C GLY A 329 -12.96 -1.29 -20.61
N VAL A 330 -12.78 -0.19 -19.88
CA VAL A 330 -12.55 -0.22 -18.42
C VAL A 330 -13.77 -0.71 -17.63
N GLY A 331 -14.99 -0.39 -18.07
CA GLY A 331 -16.23 -0.73 -17.34
C GLY A 331 -16.41 -2.22 -16.99
N PRO A 332 -16.36 -3.16 -17.96
CA PRO A 332 -16.40 -4.59 -17.69
C PRO A 332 -15.29 -5.07 -16.73
N MET A 333 -14.10 -4.50 -16.85
CA MET A 333 -12.97 -4.81 -15.98
C MET A 333 -13.21 -4.35 -14.54
N THR A 334 -13.82 -3.17 -14.33
CA THR A 334 -14.20 -2.70 -12.99
C THR A 334 -15.13 -3.69 -12.28
N VAL A 335 -16.09 -4.29 -13.01
CA VAL A 335 -17.00 -5.30 -12.42
C VAL A 335 -16.22 -6.56 -12.04
N ALA A 336 -15.33 -7.05 -12.91
CA ALA A 336 -14.50 -8.21 -12.64
C ALA A 336 -13.58 -7.99 -11.43
N MET A 337 -12.94 -6.82 -11.34
CA MET A 337 -12.06 -6.48 -10.22
C MET A 337 -12.81 -6.29 -8.90
N SER A 338 -14.05 -5.81 -8.94
CA SER A 338 -14.91 -5.76 -7.75
C SER A 338 -15.26 -7.16 -7.23
N ALA A 339 -15.53 -8.12 -8.11
CA ALA A 339 -15.73 -9.52 -7.72
C ALA A 339 -14.45 -10.17 -7.16
N LEU A 340 -13.30 -9.90 -7.79
CA LEU A 340 -12.00 -10.35 -7.27
C LEU A 340 -11.71 -9.79 -5.88
N CYS A 341 -12.05 -8.52 -5.65
CA CYS A 341 -11.88 -7.88 -4.36
C CYS A 341 -12.71 -8.57 -3.28
N CYS A 342 -13.98 -8.89 -3.56
CA CYS A 342 -14.83 -9.66 -2.64
C CYS A 342 -14.23 -11.05 -2.31
N TYR A 343 -13.70 -11.76 -3.32
CA TYR A 343 -12.97 -13.01 -3.09
C TYR A 343 -11.76 -12.82 -2.16
N LYS A 344 -10.98 -11.74 -2.33
CA LYS A 344 -9.84 -11.43 -1.46
C LYS A 344 -10.26 -11.07 -0.03
N CYS A 345 -11.34 -10.32 0.16
CA CYS A 345 -11.90 -10.02 1.49
C CYS A 345 -12.23 -11.30 2.27
N GLN A 346 -12.71 -12.35 1.59
CA GLN A 346 -12.96 -13.66 2.22
C GLN A 346 -11.68 -14.31 2.74
N ALA A 347 -10.54 -14.14 2.06
CA ALA A 347 -9.25 -14.67 2.52
C ALA A 347 -8.73 -13.87 3.74
N GLU A 348 -8.86 -12.55 3.74
CA GLU A 348 -8.43 -11.71 4.87
C GLU A 348 -9.27 -11.94 6.14
N THR A 349 -10.59 -12.12 5.99
CA THR A 349 -11.49 -12.40 7.12
C THR A 349 -11.12 -13.70 7.86
N ARG A 350 -10.52 -14.68 7.15
CA ARG A 350 -10.05 -15.94 7.76
C ARG A 350 -8.84 -15.73 8.66
N HIS A 351 -7.83 -15.00 8.18
CA HIS A 351 -6.65 -14.72 9.00
C HIS A 351 -7.00 -13.98 10.29
N SER A 352 -8.00 -13.09 10.26
CA SER A 352 -8.49 -12.42 11.46
C SER A 352 -9.25 -13.36 12.41
N THR A 353 -10.00 -14.34 11.90
CA THR A 353 -10.75 -15.29 12.75
C THR A 353 -9.86 -16.37 13.35
N GLU A 354 -8.89 -16.89 12.60
CA GLU A 354 -7.89 -17.85 13.10
C GLU A 354 -7.03 -17.24 14.22
N HIS A 355 -6.56 -16.00 14.05
CA HIS A 355 -5.83 -15.29 15.11
C HIS A 355 -6.68 -14.98 16.36
N SER A 356 -8.00 -14.89 16.21
CA SER A 356 -8.91 -14.63 17.34
C SER A 356 -9.22 -15.91 18.12
N LEU A 357 -9.27 -17.07 17.44
CA LEU A 357 -9.52 -18.37 18.05
C LEU A 357 -8.31 -18.88 18.85
N ASP A 358 -7.08 -18.52 18.45
CA ASP A 358 -5.86 -18.84 19.21
C ASP A 358 -5.70 -17.97 20.49
N GLY A 359 -6.53 -16.92 20.66
CA GLY A 359 -6.55 -16.03 21.82
C GLY A 359 -7.62 -16.34 22.87
N GLU A 360 -8.57 -17.23 22.58
CA GLU A 360 -9.76 -17.51 23.42
C GLU A 360 -9.84 -18.98 23.90
N THR A 361 -8.70 -19.62 24.18
CA THR A 361 -8.68 -20.85 24.99
C THR A 361 -8.00 -20.63 26.32
N SER A 362 -8.63 -19.85 27.20
CA SER A 362 -8.51 -20.05 28.63
C SER A 362 -9.79 -19.58 29.31
N GLU A 363 -10.33 -20.48 30.15
CA GLU A 363 -11.34 -20.19 31.16
C GLU A 363 -12.81 -20.11 30.70
N LYS A 364 -13.48 -21.28 30.75
CA LYS A 364 -14.77 -21.50 31.45
C LYS A 364 -15.24 -22.94 31.26
N THR A 365 -15.09 -23.76 32.30
CA THR A 365 -15.78 -25.05 32.43
C THR A 365 -16.86 -24.88 33.50
N PRO A 366 -18.14 -25.17 33.25
CA PRO A 366 -19.14 -25.27 34.30
C PRO A 366 -19.10 -26.66 34.97
N PRO A 367 -19.57 -26.80 36.22
CA PRO A 367 -19.49 -28.06 36.95
C PRO A 367 -20.65 -28.96 36.53
N ASN A 368 -20.36 -30.21 36.18
CA ASN A 368 -21.14 -31.32 36.70
C ASN A 368 -20.44 -32.66 36.49
N ALA A 369 -20.62 -33.47 37.53
CA ALA A 369 -20.06 -34.79 37.74
C ALA A 369 -20.63 -35.83 36.78
N ASP A 370 -19.76 -36.75 36.38
CA ASP A 370 -19.93 -38.22 36.49
C ASP A 370 -19.15 -38.92 35.36
N MET A 371 -17.95 -39.43 35.68
CA MET A 371 -17.47 -40.72 35.15
C MET A 371 -16.16 -41.15 35.82
N HIS A 372 -16.21 -42.35 36.39
CA HIS A 372 -15.09 -43.13 36.91
C HIS A 372 -14.53 -44.05 35.78
N PRO A 373 -13.42 -44.78 35.98
CA PRO A 373 -12.08 -44.52 35.46
C PRO A 373 -11.70 -45.45 34.29
N GLN A 374 -10.61 -45.15 33.58
CA GLN A 374 -9.44 -46.04 33.45
C GLN A 374 -8.34 -45.45 32.55
N HIS A 375 -7.09 -45.64 33.00
CA HIS A 375 -5.80 -45.39 32.34
C HIS A 375 -5.22 -43.95 32.36
N SER A 376 -4.59 -43.60 33.49
CA SER A 376 -3.40 -42.74 33.48
C SER A 376 -2.41 -43.23 34.53
N ALA A 377 -1.33 -43.84 34.07
CA ALA A 377 -0.08 -43.96 34.83
C ALA A 377 0.96 -43.09 34.12
N ILE A 378 1.78 -42.41 34.94
CA ILE A 378 2.97 -41.63 34.59
C ILE A 378 2.69 -40.15 34.25
N PHE A 379 2.44 -39.34 35.29
CA PHE A 379 2.98 -37.97 35.37
C PHE A 379 3.13 -37.62 36.86
N ALA A 380 4.37 -37.65 37.35
CA ALA A 380 4.75 -37.15 38.67
C ALA A 380 6.17 -36.59 38.63
N LEU A 381 6.39 -35.56 39.46
CA LEU A 381 7.57 -34.68 39.62
C LEU A 381 7.63 -33.56 38.56
N THR A 382 7.53 -32.27 38.90
CA THR A 382 8.23 -31.60 40.01
C THR A 382 7.53 -30.26 40.36
N LEU A 383 7.34 -29.99 41.66
CA LEU A 383 6.93 -28.70 42.24
C LEU A 383 7.74 -28.49 43.54
N VAL A 384 7.67 -27.27 44.10
CA VAL A 384 8.35 -26.70 45.30
C VAL A 384 9.76 -26.13 44.96
N THR A 385 10.13 -24.85 45.17
CA THR A 385 9.94 -23.85 46.25
C THR A 385 10.36 -22.47 45.64
N ILE A 386 9.86 -21.25 45.95
CA ILE A 386 10.13 -20.39 47.13
C ILE A 386 9.23 -19.11 47.06
N MET A 387 8.71 -18.73 48.21
CA MET A 387 7.93 -17.51 48.57
C MET A 387 8.82 -16.39 49.13
N CYS A 388 8.20 -15.20 49.36
CA CYS A 388 8.62 -13.98 50.12
C CYS A 388 9.01 -12.78 49.23
N SER A 389 8.56 -11.53 49.43
CA SER A 389 7.77 -10.85 50.48
C SER A 389 7.27 -9.48 49.98
N THR A 390 6.14 -9.00 50.51
CA THR A 390 5.64 -7.58 50.47
C THR A 390 6.33 -6.70 51.52
N PRO A 391 6.29 -5.33 51.46
CA PRO A 391 5.18 -4.50 52.03
C PRO A 391 4.87 -3.22 51.19
N ALA A 392 3.63 -2.70 51.02
CA ALA A 392 2.66 -2.00 51.90
C ALA A 392 2.85 -0.45 52.08
N LYS A 393 1.72 0.29 51.94
CA LYS A 393 1.35 1.70 52.35
C LYS A 393 1.86 2.86 51.47
N SER A 394 1.17 4.00 51.26
CA SER A 394 0.05 4.70 51.94
C SER A 394 -0.65 5.75 51.03
N THR A 395 -1.78 6.23 51.54
CA THR A 395 -2.81 7.23 51.14
C THR A 395 -2.42 8.72 51.07
N GLU A 396 -3.24 9.51 50.35
CA GLU A 396 -3.79 10.90 50.63
C GLU A 396 -3.97 11.71 49.32
N SER A 397 -5.20 12.08 48.88
CA SER A 397 -5.92 13.37 49.10
C SER A 397 -5.06 14.62 48.88
N THR A 398 -5.41 15.66 48.11
CA THR A 398 -6.61 16.51 48.22
C THR A 398 -6.64 17.56 47.08
N GLN A 399 -7.85 17.90 46.61
CA GLN A 399 -8.44 19.24 46.29
C GLN A 399 -7.73 20.35 45.48
N ASP A 400 -8.47 20.74 44.43
CA ASP A 400 -8.97 22.09 44.08
C ASP A 400 -8.16 23.14 43.27
N LEU A 401 -8.96 23.81 42.41
CA LEU A 401 -8.88 25.15 41.81
C LEU A 401 -8.32 25.33 40.36
N PHE A 402 -9.28 25.46 39.44
CA PHE A 402 -9.27 26.30 38.22
C PHE A 402 -9.02 27.81 38.56
N PRO A 403 -8.75 28.78 37.63
CA PRO A 403 -9.08 28.76 36.19
C PRO A 403 -8.10 29.47 35.19
N SER A 404 -8.33 29.20 33.89
CA SER A 404 -8.32 30.09 32.70
C SER A 404 -7.21 31.14 32.43
N ALA A 405 -6.57 31.07 31.25
CA ALA A 405 -6.75 32.03 30.11
C ALA A 405 -5.63 31.93 29.04
N GLU A 406 -6.03 31.48 27.84
CA GLU A 406 -5.78 31.96 26.45
C GLU A 406 -4.52 32.77 25.99
N PRO A 407 -4.24 32.79 24.65
CA PRO A 407 -2.93 32.45 24.09
C PRO A 407 -2.18 33.64 23.45
N THR A 408 -0.89 33.43 23.14
CA THR A 408 -0.16 34.26 22.17
C THR A 408 0.66 33.41 21.19
N GLN A 409 0.40 33.67 19.91
CA GLN A 409 1.22 33.25 18.77
C GLN A 409 2.63 33.82 18.90
N ASP A 410 3.66 33.03 18.56
CA ASP A 410 4.69 33.57 17.69
C ASP A 410 5.45 32.53 16.87
N GLN A 411 5.78 32.95 15.66
CA GLN A 411 6.44 32.22 14.59
C GLN A 411 7.92 32.00 14.89
N PHE A 412 8.50 30.86 14.47
CA PHE A 412 9.91 30.88 14.04
C PHE A 412 10.18 29.91 12.89
N ARG A 413 10.90 30.45 11.89
CA ARG A 413 11.33 29.85 10.64
C ARG A 413 12.63 29.04 10.82
N SER A 414 12.70 27.98 10.02
CA SER A 414 13.84 27.51 9.20
C SER A 414 14.85 26.48 9.74
N ALA A 415 15.01 25.46 8.86
CA ALA A 415 16.23 24.80 8.41
C ALA A 415 16.95 23.78 9.32
N GLY A 416 17.16 22.57 8.80
CA GLY A 416 18.15 21.63 9.33
C GLY A 416 18.06 20.22 8.74
N SER A 417 18.96 19.92 7.80
CA SER A 417 19.54 18.62 7.42
C SER A 417 18.89 17.31 7.92
N VAL A 418 18.58 16.41 6.98
CA VAL A 418 18.30 14.99 7.24
C VAL A 418 19.49 14.35 7.97
N GLN A 419 19.34 14.07 9.27
CA GLN A 419 20.27 13.26 10.05
C GLN A 419 19.76 11.82 10.12
N THR A 420 20.67 10.87 9.95
CA THR A 420 20.44 9.44 10.21
C THR A 420 20.04 9.22 11.67
N PRO A 421 19.11 8.30 11.97
CA PRO A 421 18.64 8.08 13.33
C PRO A 421 19.80 7.65 14.25
N ARG A 422 19.96 8.37 15.36
CA ARG A 422 20.89 8.02 16.45
C ARG A 422 20.10 7.42 17.60
N VAL A 423 20.61 6.32 18.14
CA VAL A 423 20.12 5.77 19.42
C VAL A 423 20.56 6.72 20.52
N LEU A 424 19.60 7.29 21.24
CA LEU A 424 19.84 8.26 22.29
C LEU A 424 19.87 7.57 23.67
N MET A 425 20.67 8.11 24.59
CA MET A 425 20.81 7.53 25.93
C MET A 425 19.57 7.75 26.81
N LEU A 426 19.41 6.87 27.80
CA LEU A 426 18.32 6.92 28.79
C LEU A 426 18.29 8.26 29.55
N LEU A 427 17.08 8.73 29.87
CA LEU A 427 16.84 10.01 30.54
C LEU A 427 17.47 10.03 31.94
N GLY A 428 18.20 11.11 32.26
CA GLY A 428 18.69 11.41 33.60
C GLY A 428 17.70 12.26 34.41
N PRO A 429 17.93 12.48 35.72
CA PRO A 429 17.07 13.36 36.53
C PRO A 429 17.26 14.85 36.17
N CYS A 430 16.19 15.64 36.23
CA CYS A 430 16.26 17.09 35.98
C CYS A 430 16.98 17.85 37.11
N SER A 431 17.77 18.86 36.73
CA SER A 431 18.40 19.84 37.63
C SER A 431 17.37 20.72 38.34
N GLY A 432 17.75 21.31 39.48
CA GLY A 432 16.83 22.06 40.36
C GLY A 432 16.09 23.22 39.69
N THR A 433 16.63 23.83 38.65
CA THR A 433 15.98 24.91 37.86
C THR A 433 14.93 24.39 36.87
N ASP A 434 14.96 23.10 36.53
CA ASP A 434 14.13 22.49 35.49
C ASP A 434 13.08 21.52 36.07
N LYS A 435 13.02 21.37 37.39
CA LYS A 435 12.05 20.47 38.05
C LYS A 435 10.60 20.89 37.80
N ASP A 436 10.34 22.18 37.68
CA ASP A 436 9.00 22.74 37.43
C ASP A 436 8.66 22.82 35.93
N PHE A 437 9.52 22.27 35.06
CA PHE A 437 9.27 22.24 33.63
C PHE A 437 8.01 21.42 33.28
N CYS A 438 7.79 20.32 34.00
CA CYS A 438 6.65 19.41 33.82
C CYS A 438 5.55 19.69 34.82
N LEU A 439 4.36 20.04 34.32
CA LEU A 439 3.21 20.37 35.15
C LEU A 439 2.49 19.14 35.70
N ASN A 440 2.34 18.07 34.89
CA ASN A 440 1.57 16.87 35.23
C ASN A 440 2.29 15.56 34.86
N GLY A 441 3.61 15.48 35.11
CA GLY A 441 4.43 14.32 34.77
C GLY A 441 5.78 14.32 35.46
N GLN A 442 6.58 13.28 35.22
CA GLN A 442 7.95 13.20 35.73
C GLN A 442 8.92 13.87 34.74
N CYS A 443 9.73 14.81 35.24
CA CYS A 443 10.77 15.47 34.45
C CYS A 443 12.00 14.55 34.31
N GLY A 444 12.41 14.29 33.08
CA GLY A 444 13.68 13.67 32.73
C GLY A 444 14.52 14.61 31.87
N PHE A 445 15.83 14.66 32.08
CA PHE A 445 16.75 15.45 31.28
C PHE A 445 17.45 14.58 30.25
N HIS A 446 17.44 15.00 28.99
CA HIS A 446 18.13 14.30 27.93
C HIS A 446 19.55 14.85 27.77
N PRO A 447 20.60 14.11 28.16
CA PRO A 447 21.98 14.63 28.15
C PRO A 447 22.46 15.00 26.74
N ASP A 448 22.09 14.21 25.72
CA ASP A 448 22.50 14.46 24.33
C ASP A 448 21.81 15.67 23.68
N LEU A 449 20.55 15.93 24.02
CA LEU A 449 19.77 17.05 23.48
C LEU A 449 19.85 18.30 24.36
N LYS A 450 20.44 18.18 25.56
CA LYS A 450 20.52 19.22 26.60
C LYS A 450 19.18 19.91 26.88
N LYS A 451 18.07 19.17 26.81
CA LYS A 451 16.72 19.68 27.07
C LYS A 451 16.01 18.83 28.13
N PRO A 452 15.18 19.44 29.00
CA PRO A 452 14.26 18.70 29.85
C PRO A 452 13.12 18.12 29.00
N THR A 453 12.53 17.02 29.44
CA THR A 453 11.42 16.33 28.78
C THR A 453 10.46 15.78 29.84
N CYS A 454 9.17 15.78 29.52
CA CYS A 454 8.14 15.32 30.44
C CYS A 454 7.63 13.94 30.06
N THR A 455 7.65 13.01 31.01
CA THR A 455 6.96 11.72 30.89
C THR A 455 5.62 11.84 31.60
N CYS A 456 4.53 11.75 30.83
CA CYS A 456 3.17 11.97 31.32
C CYS A 456 2.37 10.66 31.37
N PRO A 457 1.35 10.55 32.25
CA PRO A 457 0.50 9.36 32.33
C PRO A 457 -0.19 9.04 31.00
N PRO A 458 -0.44 7.76 30.68
CA PRO A 458 -1.20 7.39 29.50
C PRO A 458 -2.59 8.07 29.53
N ASN A 459 -2.93 8.76 28.45
CA ASN A 459 -4.15 9.56 28.20
C ASN A 459 -4.14 11.05 28.60
N TYR A 460 -3.05 11.59 29.16
CA TYR A 460 -2.93 13.04 29.36
C TYR A 460 -2.41 13.75 28.09
N ARG A 461 -3.20 14.68 27.53
CA ARG A 461 -2.87 15.46 26.31
C ARG A 461 -2.72 16.98 26.55
N GLY A 462 -2.35 17.38 27.76
CA GLY A 462 -2.14 18.78 28.11
C GLY A 462 -0.85 19.39 27.55
N GLU A 463 -0.69 20.70 27.68
CA GLU A 463 0.52 21.41 27.24
C GLU A 463 1.79 20.85 27.93
N ARG A 464 2.90 20.83 27.18
CA ARG A 464 4.24 20.35 27.58
C ARG A 464 4.43 18.82 27.70
N CYS A 465 3.43 18.00 27.39
CA CYS A 465 3.65 16.56 27.18
C CYS A 465 4.04 16.27 25.72
N GLU A 466 5.34 16.30 25.43
CA GLU A 466 5.86 15.69 24.21
C GLU A 466 5.75 14.17 24.36
N HIS A 467 4.85 13.54 23.59
CA HIS A 467 4.93 12.10 23.35
C HIS A 467 6.20 11.82 22.54
N MET A 468 7.33 11.63 23.21
CA MET A 468 8.38 10.82 22.59
C MET A 468 7.82 9.41 22.48
N LEU A 469 7.43 9.01 21.27
CA LEU A 469 7.44 7.61 20.86
C LEU A 469 8.91 7.14 20.83
N LEU A 470 9.55 7.15 22.00
CA LEU A 470 10.59 6.19 22.27
C LEU A 470 9.81 4.90 22.42
N ASP A 471 9.89 4.04 21.39
CA ASP A 471 9.63 2.62 21.57
C ASP A 471 10.56 2.16 22.70
N SER A 472 10.03 2.24 23.91
CA SER A 472 10.55 1.51 25.04
C SER A 472 10.32 0.05 24.66
N HIS A 473 11.32 -0.52 23.99
CA HIS A 473 11.58 -1.95 24.04
C HIS A 473 11.92 -2.30 25.51
N SER A 474 10.97 -2.14 26.42
CA SER A 474 11.07 -2.61 27.79
C SER A 474 10.37 -3.96 27.91
N ASP A 475 11.22 -4.94 28.21
CA ASP A 475 10.99 -6.20 28.91
C ASP A 475 10.06 -7.29 28.35
N GLY A 476 9.11 -7.01 27.45
CA GLY A 476 8.22 -8.08 26.96
C GLY A 476 8.88 -9.12 26.03
N ASN A 477 9.99 -8.76 25.37
CA ASN A 477 10.64 -9.62 24.38
C ASN A 477 11.75 -10.49 24.99
N ARG A 478 12.45 -10.03 26.03
CA ARG A 478 13.60 -10.75 26.58
C ARG A 478 13.17 -12.07 27.24
N GLU A 479 12.06 -12.07 27.96
CA GLU A 479 11.50 -13.30 28.55
C GLU A 479 11.02 -14.28 27.46
N LYS A 480 10.40 -13.78 26.38
CA LYS A 480 9.99 -14.60 25.24
C LYS A 480 11.19 -15.23 24.53
N TYR A 481 12.28 -14.48 24.30
CA TYR A 481 13.49 -15.02 23.67
C TYR A 481 14.21 -16.02 24.58
N ILE A 482 14.20 -15.82 25.90
CA ILE A 482 14.74 -16.80 26.86
C ILE A 482 13.88 -18.08 26.87
N ALA A 483 12.55 -17.95 26.85
CA ALA A 483 11.64 -19.10 26.80
C ALA A 483 11.78 -19.89 25.49
N ILE A 484 11.85 -19.21 24.34
CA ILE A 484 12.07 -19.84 23.03
C ILE A 484 13.46 -20.49 22.98
N GLY A 485 14.50 -19.80 23.45
CA GLY A 485 15.86 -20.36 23.51
C GLY A 485 15.95 -21.61 24.39
N GLY A 486 15.29 -21.59 25.56
CA GLY A 486 15.20 -22.75 26.46
C GLY A 486 14.43 -23.92 25.83
N GLY A 487 13.32 -23.65 25.14
CA GLY A 487 12.54 -24.67 24.44
C GLY A 487 13.32 -25.35 23.32
N VAL A 488 14.05 -24.58 22.51
CA VAL A 488 14.91 -25.12 21.44
C VAL A 488 16.05 -25.95 22.02
N ALA A 489 16.68 -25.50 23.11
CA ALA A 489 17.75 -26.27 23.76
C ALA A 489 17.25 -27.62 24.32
N LEU A 490 16.07 -27.64 24.95
CA LEU A 490 15.46 -28.88 25.45
C LEU A 490 15.09 -29.85 24.33
N LEU A 491 14.59 -29.33 23.21
CA LEU A 491 14.27 -30.14 22.03
C LEU A 491 15.54 -30.78 21.44
N LEU A 492 16.61 -29.99 21.29
CA LEU A 492 17.90 -30.49 20.77
C LEU A 492 18.53 -31.52 21.70
N CYS A 493 18.49 -31.31 23.02
CA CYS A 493 18.95 -32.29 24.00
C CYS A 493 18.14 -33.60 23.93
N SER A 494 16.83 -33.52 23.74
CA SER A 494 15.95 -34.69 23.61
C SER A 494 16.25 -35.49 22.33
N ILE A 495 16.49 -34.80 21.21
CA ILE A 495 16.90 -35.42 19.95
C ILE A 495 18.27 -36.08 20.10
N ALA A 496 19.24 -35.41 20.72
CA ALA A 496 20.57 -35.97 20.96
C ALA A 496 20.51 -37.23 21.86
N ALA A 497 19.68 -37.21 22.90
CA ALA A 497 19.45 -38.38 23.77
C ALA A 497 18.80 -39.55 23.01
N ALA A 498 17.83 -39.27 22.14
CA ALA A 498 17.20 -40.29 21.30
C ALA A 498 18.21 -40.90 20.31
N VAL A 499 19.04 -40.09 19.67
CA VAL A 499 20.11 -40.56 18.78
C VAL A 499 21.13 -41.40 19.54
N TYR A 500 21.56 -40.96 20.72
CA TYR A 500 22.47 -41.71 21.58
C TYR A 500 21.89 -43.08 21.98
N CYS A 501 20.62 -43.13 22.40
CA CYS A 501 19.92 -44.38 22.72
C CYS A 501 19.81 -45.31 21.50
N CYS A 502 19.54 -44.78 20.31
CA CYS A 502 19.51 -45.55 19.07
C CYS A 502 20.88 -46.12 18.70
N LEU A 503 21.95 -45.33 18.83
CA LEU A 503 23.32 -45.77 18.57
C LEU A 503 23.77 -46.83 19.59
N LYS A 504 23.45 -46.64 20.87
CA LYS A 504 23.74 -47.62 21.93
C LYS A 504 23.03 -48.96 21.69
N LYS A 505 21.74 -48.93 21.32
CA LYS A 505 20.99 -50.15 20.93
C LYS A 505 21.58 -50.85 19.71
N ARG A 506 22.21 -50.09 18.80
CA ARG A 506 22.86 -50.64 17.60
C ARG A 506 24.18 -51.32 17.95
N CYS A 507 24.99 -50.71 18.81
CA CYS A 507 26.24 -51.32 19.30
C CYS A 507 25.99 -52.56 20.19
N GLU A 508 24.90 -52.61 20.97
CA GLU A 508 24.58 -53.79 21.79
C GLU A 508 24.08 -55.00 20.98
N ARG A 509 23.66 -54.79 19.72
CA ARG A 509 23.24 -55.87 18.79
C ARG A 509 24.42 -56.53 18.06
N GLU A 510 25.61 -55.93 18.09
CA GLU A 510 26.82 -56.51 17.51
C GLU A 510 27.68 -57.15 18.62
N LYS A 511 27.26 -58.32 19.11
CA LYS A 511 28.17 -59.28 19.76
C LYS A 511 28.54 -60.37 18.74
N PRO A 512 29.80 -60.85 18.73
CA PRO A 512 30.35 -61.61 17.61
C PRO A 512 29.77 -63.02 17.55
N TYR A 513 29.18 -63.38 16.41
CA TYR A 513 28.94 -64.78 16.07
C TYR A 513 30.30 -65.43 15.72
N GLN A 514 30.76 -66.30 16.62
CA GLN A 514 31.72 -67.36 16.30
C GLN A 514 31.05 -68.35 15.35
N ILE A 515 31.55 -68.51 14.12
CA ILE A 515 31.41 -69.76 13.37
C ILE A 515 32.72 -70.08 12.64
N TYR A 516 33.14 -71.31 12.93
CA TYR A 516 34.34 -72.07 12.55
C TYR A 516 34.46 -72.27 11.02
N ASN A 517 35.69 -72.24 10.50
CA ASN A 517 36.01 -72.48 9.08
C ASN A 517 36.79 -73.79 8.94
N PRO A 518 36.25 -74.85 8.29
CA PRO A 518 37.03 -76.01 7.90
C PRO A 518 37.29 -75.99 6.40
N ALA A 519 38.55 -75.71 6.02
CA ALA A 519 39.28 -76.21 4.84
C ALA A 519 40.15 -75.11 4.20
N LEU A 520 41.44 -75.08 4.57
CA LEU A 520 42.62 -74.99 3.67
C LEU A 520 43.87 -74.70 4.50
N ALA A 521 44.67 -75.74 4.77
CA ALA A 521 46.09 -75.83 4.40
C ALA A 521 46.75 -77.00 5.15
N ILE A 522 47.12 -78.03 4.37
CA ILE A 522 48.32 -78.89 4.49
C ILE A 522 48.54 -79.60 5.83
#